data_AF-A0A2T5YJA9-F1
#
_entry.id   AF-A0A2T5YJA9-F1
#
_cell.length_a   1.000
_cell.length_b   1.000
_cell.length_c   1.000
_cell.angle_alpha   90.00
_cell.angle_beta   90.00
_cell.angle_gamma   90.00
#
_symmetry.space_group_name_H-M   'P 1'
#
loop_
_entity.id
_entity.type
_entity.pdbx_description
1 polymer ?
#
loop_
_entity_poly.entity_id
_entity_poly.type
_entity_poly.pdbx_seq_one_letter_code
_entity_poly.pdbx_strand_id
1 'polypeptide(L)' 'MKQALANRFLSKVGKLYLYLRLRAPQKIKRELSIKYEGQYRNAGLMLLFDFLMAIGVVVFAFAGTAILYLSLKISA' A
#
# COMPACT_ATOMS: atom_id res chain seq x y z
N MET A 1 -11.93 9.95 19.17
CA MET A 1 -11.42 10.91 18.15
C MET A 1 -10.39 10.32 17.18
N LYS A 2 -9.30 9.68 17.65
CA LYS A 2 -8.21 9.19 16.77
C LYS A 2 -8.67 8.21 15.67
N GLN A 3 -9.53 7.25 16.01
CA GLN A 3 -10.05 6.27 15.03
C GLN A 3 -10.92 6.91 13.94
N ALA A 4 -11.77 7.88 14.30
CA ALA A 4 -12.59 8.60 13.33
C ALA A 4 -11.73 9.42 12.36
N LEU A 5 -10.65 10.04 12.87
CA LEU A 5 -9.70 10.77 12.05
C LEU A 5 -8.95 9.86 11.07
N ALA A 6 -8.45 8.71 11.57
CA ALA A 6 -7.79 7.70 10.74
C ALA A 6 -8.72 7.14 9.66
N ASN A 7 -9.98 6.86 10.01
CA ASN A 7 -10.97 6.36 9.08
C ASN A 7 -11.29 7.38 7.97
N ARG A 8 -11.39 8.67 8.35
CA ARG A 8 -11.60 9.77 7.41
C ARG A 8 -10.39 9.99 6.49
N PHE A 9 -9.19 9.84 7.03
CA PHE A 9 -7.95 9.91 6.26
C PHE A 9 -7.85 8.77 5.25
N LEU A 10 -8.02 7.52 5.69
CA LEU A 10 -8.02 6.33 4.81
C LEU A 10 -9.05 6.45 3.70
N SER A 11 -10.25 6.96 4.01
CA SER A 11 -11.28 7.18 2.99
C SER A 11 -10.88 8.23 1.95
N LYS A 12 -10.23 9.33 2.36
CA LYS A 12 -9.70 10.34 1.44
C LYS A 12 -8.60 9.78 0.55
N VAL A 13 -7.65 9.06 1.15
CA VAL A 13 -6.53 8.43 0.45
C VAL A 13 -7.03 7.38 -0.54
N GLY A 14 -7.93 6.49 -0.13
CA GLY A 14 -8.52 5.48 -1.01
C GLY A 14 -9.33 6.07 -2.17
N LYS A 15 -10.03 7.19 -1.93
CA LYS A 15 -10.70 7.93 -3.01
C LYS A 15 -9.71 8.52 -4.00
N LEU A 16 -8.65 9.16 -3.52
CA LEU A 16 -7.59 9.72 -4.37
C LEU A 16 -6.89 8.61 -5.17
N TYR A 17 -6.57 7.50 -4.51
CA TYR A 17 -5.97 6.32 -5.13
C TYR A 17 -6.79 5.79 -6.31
N LEU A 18 -8.08 5.53 -6.09
CA LEU A 18 -8.95 5.04 -7.16
C LEU A 18 -9.13 6.07 -8.28
N TYR A 19 -9.16 7.35 -7.92
CA TYR A 19 -9.24 8.44 -8.89
C TYR A 19 -7.99 8.49 -9.79
N LEU A 20 -6.80 8.39 -9.21
CA LEU A 20 -5.53 8.36 -9.95
C LEU A 20 -5.39 7.09 -10.79
N ARG A 21 -5.79 5.93 -10.24
CA ARG A 21 -5.66 4.62 -10.90
C ARG A 21 -6.60 4.44 -12.08
N LEU A 22 -7.87 4.84 -11.94
CA LEU A 22 -8.91 4.50 -12.91
C LEU A 22 -9.35 5.68 -13.77
N ARG A 23 -9.15 6.92 -13.30
CA ARG A 23 -9.49 8.20 -13.96
C ARG A 23 -10.94 8.38 -14.45
N ALA A 24 -11.77 7.34 -14.39
CA ALA A 24 -13.14 7.32 -14.88
C ALA A 24 -14.12 6.97 -13.74
N PRO A 25 -15.11 7.83 -13.43
CA PRO A 25 -15.99 7.66 -12.27
C PRO A 25 -16.85 6.39 -12.33
N GLN A 26 -17.22 5.93 -13.54
CA GLN A 26 -17.99 4.69 -13.71
C GLN A 26 -17.17 3.46 -13.33
N LYS A 27 -15.89 3.43 -13.71
CA LYS A 27 -14.96 2.35 -13.35
C LYS A 27 -14.69 2.33 -11.85
N ILE A 28 -14.54 3.51 -11.24
CA ILE A 28 -14.36 3.66 -9.79
C ILE A 28 -15.55 3.05 -9.03
N LYS A 29 -16.79 3.39 -9.38
CA LYS A 29 -17.98 2.84 -8.70
C LYS A 29 -18.05 1.32 -8.81
N ARG A 30 -17.80 0.78 -10.00
CA ARG A 30 -17.78 -0.67 -10.24
C ARG A 30 -16.71 -1.36 -9.40
N GLU A 31 -15.47 -0.87 -9.44
CA GLU A 31 -14.37 -1.50 -8.72
C GLU A 31 -14.50 -1.33 -7.21
N LEU A 32 -15.01 -0.18 -6.75
CA LEU A 32 -15.35 0.04 -5.34
C LEU A 32 -16.37 -0.98 -4.85
N SER A 33 -17.43 -1.23 -5.63
CA SER A 33 -18.47 -2.20 -5.28
C SER A 33 -17.99 -3.64 -5.29
N ILE A 34 -17.10 -4.01 -6.22
CA ILE A 34 -16.67 -5.41 -6.41
C ILE A 34 -15.50 -5.78 -5.48
N LYS A 35 -14.48 -4.91 -5.37
CA LYS A 35 -13.24 -5.22 -4.63
C LYS A 35 -13.17 -4.65 -3.23
N TYR A 36 -13.89 -3.55 -2.98
CA TYR A 36 -13.70 -2.74 -1.78
C TYR A 36 -14.98 -2.61 -0.95
N GLU A 37 -15.97 -3.47 -1.18
CA GLU A 37 -17.26 -3.52 -0.45
C GLU A 37 -18.03 -2.18 -0.48
N GLY A 38 -17.83 -1.38 -1.52
CA GLY A 38 -18.41 -0.04 -1.64
C GLY A 38 -17.73 1.03 -0.75
N GLN A 39 -16.68 0.68 0.00
CA GLN A 39 -16.04 1.60 0.95
C GLN A 39 -14.65 2.05 0.49
N TYR A 40 -14.47 3.37 0.34
CA TYR A 40 -13.16 3.96 0.00
C TYR A 40 -12.09 3.70 1.05
N ARG A 41 -12.48 3.47 2.31
CA ARG A 41 -11.57 3.07 3.39
C ARG A 41 -10.82 1.79 3.05
N ASN A 42 -11.50 0.80 2.49
CA ASN A 42 -10.90 -0.51 2.16
C ASN A 42 -9.87 -0.36 1.03
N ALA A 43 -10.14 0.51 0.05
CA ALA A 43 -9.15 0.87 -0.97
C ALA A 43 -7.93 1.58 -0.37
N GLY A 44 -8.13 2.46 0.61
CA GLY A 44 -7.05 3.11 1.35
C GLY A 44 -6.21 2.14 2.19
N LEU A 45 -6.85 1.15 2.81
CA LEU A 45 -6.16 0.10 3.56
C LEU A 45 -5.34 -0.80 2.63
N MET A 46 -5.89 -1.18 1.48
CA MET A 46 -5.16 -1.98 0.50
C MET A 46 -3.92 -1.24 0.01
N LEU A 47 -4.03 0.05 -0.31
CA LEU A 47 -2.87 0.87 -0.66
C LEU A 47 -1.83 0.93 0.47
N LEU A 48 -2.27 1.05 1.73
CA LEU A 48 -1.36 1.06 2.88
C LEU A 48 -0.61 -0.26 2.99
N PHE A 49 -1.29 -1.39 2.81
CA PHE A 49 -0.63 -2.70 2.81
C PHE A 49 0.35 -2.86 1.65
N ASP A 50 -0.03 -2.44 0.42
CA ASP A 50 0.86 -2.47 -0.73
C ASP A 50 2.13 -1.64 -0.47
N PHE A 51 1.98 -0.46 0.15
CA PHE A 51 3.11 0.40 0.52
C PHE A 51 4.01 -0.25 1.58
N LEU A 52 3.43 -0.84 2.63
CA LEU A 52 4.18 -1.54 3.67
C LEU A 52 4.91 -2.77 3.11
N MET A 53 4.28 -3.51 2.20
CA MET A 53 4.90 -4.63 1.50
C MET A 53 6.10 -4.17 0.67
N ALA A 54 5.98 -3.07 -0.06
CA ALA A 54 7.09 -2.50 -0.82
C ALA A 54 8.28 -2.13 0.08
N ILE A 55 8.02 -1.49 1.23
CA ILE A 55 9.05 -1.20 2.23
C ILE A 55 9.69 -2.51 2.72
N GLY A 56 8.89 -3.52 3.05
CA GLY A 56 9.38 -4.82 3.50
C GLY A 56 10.32 -5.47 2.49
N VAL A 57 9.98 -5.44 1.20
CA VAL A 57 10.83 -5.96 0.12
C VAL A 57 12.16 -5.21 0.05
N VAL A 58 12.15 -3.87 0.12
CA VAL A 58 13.38 -3.06 0.09
C VAL A 58 14.28 -3.38 1.29
N VAL A 59 13.72 -3.44 2.49
CA VAL A 59 14.46 -3.78 3.71
C VAL A 59 15.05 -5.19 3.62
N PHE A 60 14.28 -6.16 3.12
CA PHE A 60 14.74 -7.53 2.94
C PHE A 60 15.88 -7.63 1.93
N ALA A 61 15.76 -6.95 0.78
CA ALA A 61 16.82 -6.91 -0.23
C ALA A 61 18.10 -6.26 0.31
N PHE A 62 17.97 -5.16 1.06
CA PHE A 62 19.09 -4.49 1.69
C PHE A 62 19.78 -5.36 2.74
N ALA A 63 19.01 -6.02 3.61
CA ALA A 63 19.55 -6.94 4.60
C ALA A 63 20.26 -8.12 3.95
N GLY A 64 19.65 -8.72 2.92
CA GLY A 64 20.26 -9.83 2.17
C GLY A 64 21.57 -9.44 1.50
N THR A 65 21.61 -8.27 0.85
CA THR A 65 22.85 -7.77 0.23
C THR A 65 23.92 -7.43 1.25
N ALA A 66 23.57 -6.84 2.39
CA ALA A 66 24.51 -6.57 3.47
C ALA A 66 25.12 -7.87 4.06
N ILE A 67 24.28 -8.89 4.30
CA ILE A 67 24.73 -10.19 4.79
C ILE A 67 25.67 -10.84 3.78
N LEU A 68 25.30 -10.87 2.49
CA LEU A 68 26.14 -11.44 1.43
C LEU A 68 27.49 -10.73 1.33
N TYR A 69 27.49 -9.40 1.37
CA TYR A 69 28.72 -8.60 1.32
C TYR A 69 29.65 -8.91 2.49
N LEU A 70 29.11 -8.99 3.71
CA LEU A 70 29.90 -9.34 4.90
C LEU A 70 30.44 -10.77 4.82
N SER A 71 29.62 -11.75 4.42
CA SER A 71 30.04 -13.15 4.28
C SER A 71 31.15 -13.32 3.26
N LEU A 72 31.05 -12.66 2.10
CA LEU A 72 32.09 -12.68 1.07
C LEU A 72 33.38 -12.02 1.56
N LYS A 73 33.29 -10.90 2.29
CA LYS A 73 34.46 -10.22 2.85
C LYS A 73 35.15 -11.02 3.96
N ILE A 74 34.41 -11.78 4.76
CA ILE A 74 34.98 -12.64 5.83
C ILE A 74 35.65 -13.89 5.25
N SER A 75 35.18 -14.36 4.09
CA SER A 75 35.67 -15.58 3.43
C SER A 75 36.84 -15.33 2.48
N ALA A 76 37.20 -14.07 2.23
CA ALA A 76 38.33 -13.64 1.42
C ALA A 76 39.51 -13.22 2.32
#